data_AF-A0A2K3LUK0-F1
#
_entry.id   AF-A0A2K3LUK0-F1
#
_cell.length_a   1.000
_cell.length_b   1.000
_cell.length_c   1.000
_cell.angle_alpha   90.00
_cell.angle_beta   90.00
_cell.angle_gamma   90.00
#
_symmetry.space_group_name_H-M   'P 1'
#
loop_
_entity.id
_entity.type
_entity.pdbx_description
1 polymer ?
#
loop_
_entity_poly.entity_id
_entity_poly.type
_entity_poly.pdbx_seq_one_letter_code
_entity_poly.pdbx_strand_id
1 'polypeptide(L)'
;MASMATLLSKTPFPSPHSLSKSFDTHFSPSIRVNVAVKTKPRTHRKLRVSSGLIEPDSGKLVELVVEDSKRDLKKGEALSLPRIKLSRIDIEWVHVLSEGWATPLGGFMREREFLQTLHFNSLRLDDGSVVNMSVPIVLAIDDAQKHRIGDSKKVALFDSKGNPVAILKENWGGLEVIDAKFGIEYAEY
;
A
#
# COMPACT_ATOMS: atom_id res chain seq x y z
N MET A 1 12.84 42.76 35.66
CA MET A 1 13.33 44.13 35.46
C MET A 1 14.47 44.10 34.44
N ALA A 2 14.52 45.10 33.53
CA ALA A 2 15.53 45.40 32.49
C ALA A 2 15.59 44.39 31.32
N SER A 3 15.19 44.65 30.06
CA SER A 3 15.27 45.83 29.17
C SER A 3 16.70 46.32 28.92
N MET A 4 17.18 46.21 27.66
CA MET A 4 17.94 47.24 26.92
C MET A 4 18.17 46.81 25.46
N ALA A 5 17.77 47.70 24.55
CA ALA A 5 18.01 47.68 23.11
C ALA A 5 19.31 48.43 22.74
N THR A 6 19.50 48.69 21.44
CA THR A 6 20.52 49.51 20.73
C THR A 6 21.66 48.67 20.09
N LEU A 7 22.19 48.92 18.89
CA LEU A 7 22.31 50.12 18.05
C LEU A 7 22.26 49.81 16.54
N LEU A 8 21.65 50.73 15.80
CA LEU A 8 21.80 50.96 14.37
C LEU A 8 23.20 51.47 14.01
N SER A 9 23.74 51.06 12.87
CA SER A 9 24.78 51.81 12.17
C SER A 9 24.31 52.19 10.76
N LYS A 10 24.52 53.46 10.44
CA LYS A 10 23.98 54.26 9.33
C LYS A 10 25.16 54.81 8.54
N THR A 11 25.19 54.67 7.21
CA THR A 11 25.90 55.55 6.26
C THR A 11 25.20 55.48 4.88
N PRO A 12 25.45 56.38 3.91
CA PRO A 12 24.70 57.61 3.73
C PRO A 12 23.97 57.70 2.37
N PHE A 13 22.87 58.46 2.35
CA PHE A 13 22.13 58.86 1.16
C PHE A 13 22.95 59.78 0.22
N PRO A 14 22.53 59.85 -1.05
CA PRO A 14 21.95 61.11 -1.52
C PRO A 14 20.57 60.91 -2.17
N SER A 15 19.60 61.70 -1.74
CA SER A 15 18.35 62.01 -2.46
C SER A 15 18.60 63.31 -3.29
N PRO A 16 17.65 63.91 -4.06
CA PRO A 16 16.22 63.60 -4.20
C PRO A 16 15.66 63.76 -5.65
N HIS A 17 14.67 62.95 -6.06
CA HIS A 17 13.71 63.40 -7.07
C HIS A 17 12.30 62.90 -6.70
N SER A 18 11.46 63.85 -6.28
CA SER A 18 10.04 63.66 -6.01
C SER A 18 9.30 63.50 -7.33
N LEU A 19 8.69 62.34 -7.57
CA LEU A 19 7.69 62.15 -8.61
C LEU A 19 6.31 62.14 -7.96
N SER A 20 5.64 63.29 -8.00
CA SER A 20 4.20 63.39 -7.77
C SER A 20 3.48 62.64 -8.89
N LYS A 21 3.03 61.41 -8.64
CA LYS A 21 2.11 60.73 -9.55
C LYS A 21 0.70 61.30 -9.33
N SER A 22 0.28 62.15 -10.26
CA SER A 22 -1.14 62.40 -10.51
C SER A 22 -1.76 61.11 -11.03
N PHE A 23 -2.86 60.66 -10.44
CA PHE A 23 -3.66 59.57 -11.00
C PHE A 23 -4.61 60.16 -12.05
N ASP A 24 -4.15 60.25 -13.29
CA ASP A 24 -5.04 60.43 -14.44
C ASP A 24 -5.59 59.06 -14.86
N THR A 25 -6.85 58.79 -14.50
CA THR A 25 -7.60 57.65 -15.00
C THR A 25 -8.05 57.91 -16.44
N HIS A 26 -7.23 57.57 -17.43
CA HIS A 26 -7.71 57.46 -18.81
C HIS A 26 -8.46 56.14 -19.00
N PHE A 27 -9.77 56.24 -19.19
CA PHE A 27 -10.63 55.12 -19.55
C PHE A 27 -10.38 54.72 -21.02
N SER A 28 -9.63 53.63 -21.24
CA SER A 28 -9.49 53.04 -22.58
C SER A 28 -10.67 52.09 -22.84
N PRO A 29 -11.36 52.17 -23.99
CA PRO A 29 -12.40 51.21 -24.31
C PRO A 29 -11.79 49.82 -24.50
N SER A 30 -12.50 48.79 -24.02
CA SER A 30 -12.12 47.40 -24.19
C SER A 30 -12.17 47.00 -25.66
N ILE A 31 -11.06 46.51 -26.20
CA ILE A 31 -11.05 45.84 -27.52
C ILE A 31 -11.85 44.55 -27.38
N ARG A 32 -13.01 44.47 -28.03
CA ARG A 32 -13.79 43.22 -28.13
C ARG A 32 -13.20 42.36 -29.22
N VAL A 33 -12.54 41.27 -28.84
CA VAL A 33 -12.12 40.21 -29.76
C VAL A 33 -13.22 39.15 -29.79
N ASN A 34 -13.88 38.97 -30.94
CA ASN A 34 -14.82 37.85 -31.13
C ASN A 34 -14.01 36.55 -31.33
N VAL A 35 -13.74 35.84 -30.24
CA VAL A 35 -13.24 34.47 -30.30
C VAL A 35 -14.44 33.54 -30.56
N ALA A 36 -14.54 33.03 -31.78
CA ALA A 36 -15.49 31.98 -32.11
C ALA A 36 -15.04 30.66 -31.47
N VAL A 37 -15.46 30.41 -30.23
CA VAL A 37 -15.33 29.11 -29.59
C VAL A 37 -16.36 28.19 -30.23
N LYS A 38 -15.90 27.29 -31.12
CA LYS A 38 -16.70 26.14 -31.55
C LYS A 38 -16.91 25.24 -30.33
N THR A 39 -17.99 25.45 -29.59
CA THR A 39 -18.44 24.52 -28.57
C THR A 39 -18.92 23.26 -29.29
N LYS A 40 -18.06 22.25 -29.38
CA LYS A 40 -18.52 20.88 -29.68
C LYS A 40 -19.57 20.55 -28.61
N PRO A 41 -20.73 20.00 -28.97
CA PRO A 41 -21.72 19.60 -27.98
C PRO A 41 -21.02 18.65 -27.01
N ARG A 42 -21.04 18.99 -25.72
CA ARG A 42 -20.61 18.07 -24.67
C ARG A 42 -21.57 16.89 -24.79
N THR A 43 -21.09 15.81 -25.38
CA THR A 43 -21.71 14.51 -25.19
C THR A 43 -21.69 14.29 -23.69
N HIS A 44 -22.86 14.42 -23.05
CA HIS A 44 -23.03 13.92 -21.70
C HIS A 44 -22.54 12.47 -21.75
N ARG A 45 -21.40 12.17 -21.11
CA ARG A 45 -21.03 10.78 -20.85
C ARG A 45 -22.19 10.26 -20.02
N LYS A 46 -23.12 9.58 -20.70
CA LYS A 46 -24.21 8.85 -20.08
C LYS A 46 -23.52 7.93 -19.09
N LEU A 47 -23.60 8.26 -17.80
CA LEU A 47 -23.10 7.39 -16.74
C LEU A 47 -23.85 6.08 -16.92
N ARG A 48 -23.16 5.08 -17.45
CA ARG A 48 -23.73 3.76 -17.64
C ARG A 48 -23.74 3.14 -16.26
N VAL A 49 -24.86 3.29 -15.56
CA VAL A 49 -25.08 2.62 -14.27
C VAL A 49 -25.25 1.13 -14.58
N SER A 50 -24.23 0.34 -14.27
CA SER A 50 -24.30 -1.12 -14.25
C SER A 50 -24.50 -1.58 -12.81
N SER A 51 -25.48 -2.45 -12.58
CA SER A 51 -25.78 -3.04 -11.26
C SER A 51 -24.85 -4.21 -10.90
N GLY A 52 -23.55 -4.10 -11.20
CA GLY A 52 -22.56 -5.14 -10.90
C GLY A 52 -21.98 -5.01 -9.49
N LEU A 53 -21.42 -6.11 -8.97
CA LEU A 53 -20.55 -6.05 -7.79
C LEU A 53 -19.30 -5.22 -8.11
N ILE A 54 -18.69 -4.61 -7.10
CA ILE A 54 -17.41 -3.92 -7.27
C ILE A 54 -16.33 -4.93 -7.66
N GLU A 55 -15.43 -4.51 -8.55
CA GLU A 55 -14.28 -5.31 -8.91
C GLU A 55 -13.23 -5.22 -7.80
N PRO A 56 -12.48 -6.31 -7.52
CA PRO A 56 -11.33 -6.24 -6.63
C PRO A 56 -10.26 -5.29 -7.18
N ASP A 57 -9.39 -4.76 -6.31
CA ASP A 57 -8.44 -3.69 -6.63
C ASP A 57 -7.53 -3.96 -7.85
N SER A 58 -7.19 -5.22 -8.11
CA SER A 58 -6.38 -5.66 -9.27
C SER A 58 -7.20 -6.28 -10.41
N GLY A 59 -8.52 -6.18 -10.35
CA GLY A 59 -9.47 -6.82 -11.27
C GLY A 59 -9.73 -8.30 -10.99
N LYS A 60 -8.92 -8.95 -10.13
CA LYS A 60 -9.10 -10.36 -9.74
C LYS A 60 -8.75 -10.59 -8.27
N LEU A 61 -9.55 -11.39 -7.57
CA LEU A 61 -9.25 -11.85 -6.22
C LEU A 61 -8.04 -12.81 -6.23
N VAL A 62 -7.08 -12.59 -5.36
CA VAL A 62 -5.88 -13.43 -5.19
C VAL A 62 -6.07 -14.29 -3.94
N GLU A 63 -6.61 -15.49 -4.11
CA GLU A 63 -6.69 -16.51 -3.05
C GLU A 63 -5.39 -17.31 -2.98
N LEU A 64 -4.92 -17.58 -1.77
CA LEU A 64 -3.64 -18.25 -1.52
C LEU A 64 -3.80 -19.66 -0.93
N VAL A 65 -5.05 -20.14 -0.82
CA VAL A 65 -5.35 -21.51 -0.41
C VAL A 65 -4.97 -22.49 -1.51
N VAL A 66 -4.25 -23.53 -1.14
CA VAL A 66 -3.90 -24.62 -2.05
C VAL A 66 -5.15 -25.43 -2.36
N GLU A 67 -5.33 -25.74 -3.65
CA GLU A 67 -6.35 -26.66 -4.14
C GLU A 67 -6.42 -27.97 -3.32
N ASP A 68 -7.63 -28.43 -3.01
CA ASP A 68 -7.86 -29.56 -2.12
C ASP A 68 -7.12 -30.83 -2.56
N SER A 69 -7.06 -31.08 -3.88
CA SER A 69 -6.34 -32.21 -4.47
C SER A 69 -4.82 -32.22 -4.21
N LYS A 70 -4.22 -31.07 -3.90
CA LYS A 70 -2.77 -30.91 -3.68
C LYS A 70 -2.41 -30.72 -2.21
N ARG A 71 -3.38 -30.62 -1.31
CA ARG A 71 -3.14 -30.35 0.12
C ARG A 71 -2.23 -31.38 0.76
N ASP A 72 -2.49 -32.67 0.58
CA ASP A 72 -1.70 -33.73 1.22
C ASP A 72 -0.24 -33.76 0.73
N LEU A 73 -0.05 -33.51 -0.57
CA LEU A 73 1.28 -33.36 -1.15
C LEU A 73 2.03 -32.18 -0.51
N LYS A 74 1.34 -31.05 -0.34
CA LYS A 74 1.92 -29.85 0.29
C LYS A 74 2.16 -30.03 1.78
N LYS A 75 1.32 -30.76 2.50
CA LYS A 75 1.58 -31.17 3.90
C LYS A 75 2.87 -31.98 3.99
N GLY A 76 3.05 -32.95 3.09
CA GLY A 76 4.29 -33.73 2.99
C GLY A 76 5.52 -32.87 2.72
N GLU A 77 5.42 -31.95 1.74
CA GLU A 77 6.49 -30.98 1.43
C GLU A 77 6.85 -30.14 2.67
N ALA A 78 5.85 -29.57 3.35
CA ALA A 78 6.05 -28.70 4.51
C ALA A 78 6.78 -29.37 5.66
N LEU A 79 6.56 -30.67 5.89
CA LEU A 79 7.21 -31.41 6.98
C LEU A 79 8.74 -31.53 6.80
N SER A 80 9.22 -31.46 5.56
CA SER A 80 10.64 -31.55 5.20
C SER A 80 11.39 -30.20 5.20
N LEU A 81 10.67 -29.08 5.32
CA LEU A 81 11.23 -27.73 5.24
C LEU A 81 11.65 -27.19 6.61
N PRO A 82 12.55 -26.18 6.65
CA PRO A 82 12.80 -25.39 7.85
C PRO A 82 11.50 -24.78 8.36
N ARG A 83 11.31 -24.81 9.68
CA ARG A 83 10.02 -24.51 10.32
C ARG A 83 10.06 -23.17 11.03
N ILE A 84 8.99 -22.40 10.85
CA ILE A 84 8.67 -21.20 11.62
C ILE A 84 7.39 -21.48 12.39
N LYS A 85 7.44 -21.37 13.72
CA LYS A 85 6.25 -21.45 14.57
C LYS A 85 5.54 -20.10 14.54
N LEU A 86 4.27 -20.11 14.16
CA LEU A 86 3.43 -18.93 14.13
C LEU A 86 2.85 -18.62 15.51
N SER A 87 2.77 -17.34 15.83
CA SER A 87 1.92 -16.86 16.91
C SER A 87 0.44 -16.88 16.48
N ARG A 88 -0.46 -16.62 17.42
CA ARG A 88 -1.88 -16.49 17.12
C ARG A 88 -2.16 -15.37 16.09
N ILE A 89 -1.52 -14.21 16.28
CA ILE A 89 -1.70 -13.06 15.39
C ILE A 89 -1.17 -13.38 13.99
N ASP A 90 -0.06 -14.10 13.88
CA ASP A 90 0.46 -14.49 12.57
C ASP A 90 -0.49 -15.44 11.83
N ILE A 91 -1.17 -16.34 12.56
CA ILE A 91 -2.21 -17.21 11.98
C ILE A 91 -3.38 -16.38 11.45
N GLU A 92 -3.83 -15.37 12.20
CA GLU A 92 -4.88 -14.44 11.77
C GLU A 92 -4.46 -13.69 10.50
N TRP A 93 -3.19 -13.27 10.38
CA TRP A 93 -2.68 -12.67 9.14
C TRP A 93 -2.59 -13.66 7.98
N VAL A 94 -2.19 -14.91 8.23
CA VAL A 94 -2.25 -15.97 7.20
C VAL A 94 -3.68 -16.16 6.72
N HIS A 95 -4.67 -16.09 7.61
CA HIS A 95 -6.08 -16.17 7.23
C HIS A 95 -6.50 -15.00 6.32
N VAL A 96 -6.20 -13.76 6.72
CA VAL A 96 -6.46 -12.55 5.91
C VAL A 96 -5.85 -12.68 4.51
N LEU A 97 -4.61 -13.14 4.42
CA LEU A 97 -3.92 -13.36 3.15
C LEU A 97 -4.56 -14.52 2.35
N SER A 98 -4.96 -15.60 3.02
CA SER A 98 -5.50 -16.80 2.36
C SER A 98 -6.77 -16.52 1.57
N GLU A 99 -7.69 -15.72 2.13
CA GLU A 99 -8.99 -15.39 1.54
C GLU A 99 -8.89 -14.20 0.55
N GLY A 100 -7.70 -13.62 0.37
CA GLY A 100 -7.48 -12.54 -0.59
C GLY A 100 -7.97 -11.17 -0.14
N TRP A 101 -8.22 -10.95 1.16
CA TRP A 101 -8.60 -9.63 1.69
C TRP A 101 -7.58 -8.53 1.39
N ALA A 102 -6.30 -8.90 1.32
CA ALA A 102 -5.19 -8.00 0.99
C ALA A 102 -4.74 -8.14 -0.48
N THR A 103 -5.64 -8.55 -1.38
CA THR A 103 -5.38 -8.56 -2.83
C THR A 103 -4.81 -7.21 -3.25
N PRO A 104 -3.68 -7.16 -3.98
CA PRO A 104 -3.06 -8.24 -4.75
C PRO A 104 -1.86 -8.94 -4.10
N LEU A 105 -1.68 -8.85 -2.78
CA LEU A 105 -0.56 -9.50 -2.12
C LEU A 105 -0.57 -11.02 -2.35
N GLY A 106 0.57 -11.54 -2.78
CA GLY A 106 0.80 -12.99 -2.96
C GLY A 106 1.34 -13.69 -1.71
N GLY A 107 1.36 -13.02 -0.56
CA GLY A 107 1.95 -13.48 0.69
C GLY A 107 2.31 -12.32 1.61
N PHE A 108 3.12 -12.58 2.64
CA PHE A 108 3.68 -11.52 3.49
C PHE A 108 4.51 -10.53 2.66
N MET A 109 4.43 -9.26 3.03
CA MET A 109 5.09 -8.18 2.31
C MET A 109 6.60 -8.36 2.26
N ARG A 110 7.17 -8.19 1.07
CA ARG A 110 8.61 -7.97 0.88
C ARG A 110 9.01 -6.56 1.26
N GLU A 111 10.32 -6.31 1.34
CA GLU A 111 10.88 -4.99 1.61
C GLU A 111 10.29 -3.88 0.72
N ARG A 112 10.18 -4.12 -0.60
CA ARG A 112 9.59 -3.15 -1.53
C ARG A 112 8.14 -2.82 -1.19
N GLU A 113 7.31 -3.82 -0.90
CA GLU A 113 5.88 -3.65 -0.59
C GLU A 113 5.69 -2.98 0.78
N PHE A 114 6.52 -3.39 1.75
CA PHE A 114 6.56 -2.83 3.09
C PHE A 114 6.90 -1.34 3.07
N LEU A 115 7.97 -0.95 2.36
CA LEU A 115 8.37 0.45 2.25
C LEU A 115 7.31 1.30 1.54
N GLN A 116 6.67 0.77 0.49
CA GLN A 116 5.58 1.48 -0.19
C GLN A 116 4.37 1.68 0.73
N THR A 117 3.99 0.65 1.47
CA THR A 117 2.93 0.70 2.47
C THR A 117 3.22 1.78 3.51
N LEU A 118 4.43 1.79 4.10
CA LEU A 118 4.81 2.75 5.13
C LEU A 118 4.84 4.20 4.64
N HIS A 119 5.36 4.44 3.43
CA HIS A 119 5.57 5.81 2.94
C HIS A 119 4.39 6.38 2.16
N PHE A 120 3.62 5.53 1.49
CA PHE A 120 2.61 5.96 0.51
C PHE A 120 1.23 5.39 0.77
N ASN A 121 1.04 4.54 1.79
CA ASN A 121 -0.23 3.85 2.06
C ASN A 121 -0.80 3.15 0.80
N SER A 122 0.09 2.65 -0.07
CA SER A 122 -0.29 2.08 -1.35
C SER A 122 0.75 1.09 -1.89
N LEU A 123 0.33 0.24 -2.83
CA LEU A 123 1.23 -0.61 -3.61
C LEU A 123 1.14 -0.24 -5.09
N ARG A 124 2.29 -0.23 -5.77
CA ARG A 124 2.36 -0.02 -7.23
C ARG A 124 2.48 -1.36 -7.94
N LEU A 125 1.52 -1.65 -8.81
CA LEU A 125 1.44 -2.88 -9.60
C LEU A 125 2.32 -2.81 -10.86
N ASP A 126 2.50 -3.97 -11.51
CA ASP A 126 3.35 -4.10 -12.69
C ASP A 126 2.83 -3.33 -13.91
N ASP A 127 1.51 -3.15 -14.03
CA ASP A 127 0.87 -2.31 -15.05
C ASP A 127 1.00 -0.80 -14.75
N GLY A 128 1.61 -0.44 -13.62
CA GLY A 128 1.82 0.92 -13.17
C GLY A 128 0.64 1.51 -12.39
N SER A 129 -0.47 0.79 -12.24
CA SER A 129 -1.58 1.17 -11.37
C SER A 129 -1.18 1.15 -9.89
N VAL A 130 -2.01 1.77 -9.06
CA VAL A 130 -1.77 1.92 -7.62
C VAL A 130 -3.02 1.50 -6.86
N VAL A 131 -2.84 0.66 -5.84
CA VAL A 131 -3.91 0.16 -4.97
C VAL A 131 -3.67 0.62 -3.53
N ASN A 132 -4.73 0.75 -2.74
CA ASN A 132 -4.58 1.15 -1.33
C ASN A 132 -3.99 0.00 -0.51
N MET A 133 -3.00 0.32 0.32
CA MET A 133 -2.42 -0.62 1.27
C MET A 133 -1.74 0.19 2.38
N SER A 134 -2.46 0.43 3.46
CA SER A 134 -2.04 1.37 4.52
C SER A 134 -1.44 0.69 5.75
N VAL A 135 -1.54 -0.64 5.85
CA VAL A 135 -1.10 -1.41 7.02
C VAL A 135 -0.12 -2.49 6.59
N PRO A 136 1.09 -2.56 7.21
CA PRO A 136 2.03 -3.62 6.95
C PRO A 136 1.51 -5.02 7.32
N ILE A 137 1.60 -5.97 6.39
CA ILE A 137 1.30 -7.38 6.62
C ILE A 137 2.60 -8.18 6.49
N VAL A 138 3.31 -8.35 7.61
CA VAL A 138 4.67 -8.90 7.66
C VAL A 138 4.76 -10.03 8.67
N LEU A 139 5.68 -10.97 8.43
CA LEU A 139 6.03 -12.03 9.37
C LEU A 139 7.39 -11.71 9.99
N ALA A 140 7.40 -11.35 11.28
CA ALA A 140 8.63 -11.10 12.01
C ALA A 140 9.31 -12.42 12.40
N ILE A 141 10.63 -12.47 12.28
CA ILE A 141 11.46 -13.58 12.75
C ILE A 141 12.64 -13.07 13.56
N ASP A 142 13.09 -13.86 14.53
CA ASP A 142 14.30 -13.59 15.30
C ASP A 142 15.58 -14.06 14.58
N ASP A 143 16.74 -13.64 15.09
CA ASP A 143 18.03 -14.00 14.51
C ASP A 143 18.31 -15.51 14.55
N ALA A 144 17.78 -16.22 15.55
CA ALA A 144 17.94 -17.67 15.66
C ALA A 144 17.11 -18.41 14.60
N GLN A 145 15.89 -17.95 14.31
CA GLN A 145 15.02 -18.40 13.23
C GLN A 145 15.69 -18.14 11.90
N LYS A 146 16.19 -16.92 11.68
CA LYS A 146 16.92 -16.55 10.47
C LYS A 146 18.12 -17.47 10.23
N HIS A 147 18.92 -17.73 11.27
CA HIS A 147 20.05 -18.66 11.16
C HIS A 147 19.62 -20.10 10.85
N ARG A 148 18.53 -20.60 11.46
CA ARG A 148 17.99 -21.94 11.18
C ARG A 148 17.45 -22.09 9.75
N ILE A 149 16.90 -21.01 9.17
CA ILE A 149 16.41 -21.01 7.79
C ILE A 149 17.59 -21.08 6.81
N GLY A 150 18.68 -20.37 7.12
CA GLY A 150 19.88 -20.32 6.27
C GLY A 150 19.54 -19.86 4.85
N ASP A 151 20.07 -20.58 3.86
CA ASP A 151 19.88 -20.29 2.43
C ASP A 151 18.64 -20.99 1.83
N SER A 152 17.72 -21.49 2.67
CA SER A 152 16.53 -22.18 2.19
C SER A 152 15.57 -21.22 1.50
N LYS A 153 15.22 -21.55 0.25
CA LYS A 153 14.26 -20.78 -0.57
C LYS A 153 12.80 -20.99 -0.19
N LYS A 154 12.55 -21.97 0.68
CA LYS A 154 11.21 -22.31 1.19
C LYS A 154 11.27 -22.56 2.68
N VAL A 155 10.25 -22.10 3.38
CA VAL A 155 10.05 -22.35 4.81
C VAL A 155 8.61 -22.75 5.04
N ALA A 156 8.38 -23.64 5.99
CA ALA A 156 7.05 -24.06 6.36
C ALA A 156 6.61 -23.36 7.65
N LEU A 157 5.38 -22.88 7.66
CA LEU A 157 4.75 -22.19 8.77
C LEU A 157 3.88 -23.18 9.53
N PHE A 158 4.09 -23.25 10.85
CA PHE A 158 3.44 -24.22 11.72
C PHE A 158 2.61 -23.52 12.80
N ASP A 159 1.47 -24.09 13.14
CA ASP A 159 0.65 -23.61 14.26
C ASP A 159 1.28 -23.96 15.62
N SER A 160 0.60 -23.57 16.70
CA SER A 160 1.02 -23.91 18.07
C SER A 160 0.92 -25.41 18.40
N LYS A 161 0.13 -26.17 17.64
CA LYS A 161 -0.11 -27.62 17.80
C LYS A 161 0.87 -28.47 16.99
N GLY A 162 1.72 -27.87 16.17
CA GLY A 162 2.70 -28.56 15.33
C GLY A 162 2.16 -29.02 13.97
N ASN A 163 1.02 -28.49 13.52
CA ASN A 163 0.47 -28.75 12.19
C ASN A 163 1.02 -27.76 11.16
N PRO A 164 1.34 -28.20 9.93
CA PRO A 164 1.74 -27.29 8.85
C PRO A 164 0.53 -26.49 8.36
N VAL A 165 0.64 -25.17 8.41
CA VAL A 165 -0.42 -24.22 8.00
C VAL A 165 -0.17 -23.72 6.58
N ALA A 166 1.08 -23.36 6.26
CA ALA A 166 1.42 -22.79 4.96
C ALA A 166 2.89 -23.02 4.59
N ILE A 167 3.24 -22.82 3.33
CA ILE A 167 4.61 -22.75 2.84
C ILE A 167 4.87 -21.34 2.32
N LEU A 168 5.94 -20.72 2.81
CA LEU A 168 6.44 -19.44 2.32
C LEU A 168 7.66 -19.67 1.40
N LYS A 169 7.62 -19.09 0.22
CA LYS A 169 8.64 -19.17 -0.83
C LYS A 169 9.28 -17.80 -1.06
N GLU A 170 10.53 -17.82 -1.48
CA GLU A 170 11.32 -16.63 -1.76
C GLU A 170 10.78 -15.76 -2.91
N ASN A 171 10.09 -16.33 -3.92
CA ASN A 171 9.69 -15.66 -5.17
C ASN A 171 8.21 -15.21 -5.20
N TRP A 172 7.84 -14.31 -6.15
CA TRP A 172 6.51 -13.67 -6.24
C TRP A 172 5.36 -14.69 -6.14
N GLY A 173 4.32 -14.41 -5.35
CA GLY A 173 3.31 -15.43 -4.99
C GLY A 173 3.82 -16.40 -3.92
N GLY A 174 4.42 -15.83 -2.86
CA GLY A 174 5.26 -16.55 -1.93
C GLY A 174 4.49 -17.48 -0.98
N LEU A 175 3.21 -17.27 -0.70
CA LEU A 175 2.50 -18.03 0.33
C LEU A 175 1.54 -19.05 -0.29
N GLU A 176 1.70 -20.32 0.08
CA GLU A 176 0.79 -21.41 -0.23
C GLU A 176 0.14 -21.91 1.07
N VAL A 177 -1.12 -21.58 1.29
CA VAL A 177 -1.85 -21.94 2.51
C VAL A 177 -2.42 -23.35 2.37
N ILE A 178 -1.92 -24.26 3.20
CA ILE A 178 -2.25 -25.69 3.16
C ILE A 178 -3.51 -25.99 3.96
N ASP A 179 -3.62 -25.37 5.14
CA ASP A 179 -4.78 -25.50 6.01
C ASP A 179 -5.45 -24.15 6.20
N ALA A 180 -6.70 -24.08 5.76
CA ALA A 180 -7.56 -22.91 5.89
C ALA A 180 -8.50 -23.04 7.10
N LYS A 181 -8.42 -24.14 7.85
CA LYS A 181 -9.14 -24.33 9.12
C LYS A 181 -8.32 -23.71 10.24
N PHE A 182 -8.24 -22.39 10.20
CA PHE A 182 -7.72 -21.61 11.32
C PHE A 182 -8.68 -21.87 12.48
N GLY A 183 -8.20 -22.53 13.55
CA GLY A 183 -8.99 -22.95 14.70
C GLY A 183 -9.49 -21.77 15.54
N ILE A 184 -10.16 -20.83 14.90
CA ILE A 184 -10.94 -19.76 15.48
C ILE A 184 -12.24 -20.45 15.89
N GLU A 185 -12.27 -20.99 17.11
CA GLU A 185 -13.55 -21.17 17.80
C GLU A 185 -14.15 -19.78 17.86
N TYR A 186 -15.13 -19.51 17.00
CA TYR A 186 -16.00 -18.36 17.18
C TYR A 186 -16.60 -18.54 18.58
N ALA A 187 -16.22 -17.67 19.51
CA ALA A 187 -16.92 -17.59 20.77
C ALA A 187 -18.37 -17.26 20.40
N GLU A 188 -19.25 -18.26 20.49
CA GLU A 188 -20.69 -18.04 20.42
C GLU A 188 -21.02 -17.04 21.54
N TYR A 189 -21.48 -15.85 21.13
CA TYR A 189 -21.97 -14.80 22.01
C TYR A 189 -23.40 -15.09 22.45
#